data_AF-A0A7K3S0Z7-F1
#
_entry.id   AF-A0A7K3S0Z7-F1
#
_cell.length_a   1.000
_cell.length_b   1.000
_cell.length_c   1.000
_cell.angle_alpha   90.00
_cell.angle_beta   90.00
_cell.angle_gamma   90.00
#
_symmetry.space_group_name_H-M   'P 1'
#
loop_
_entity.id
_entity.type
_entity.pdbx_description
1 polymer ?
#
loop_
_entity_poly.entity_id
_entity_poly.type
_entity_poly.pdbx_seq_one_letter_code
_entity_poly.pdbx_strand_id
1 'polypeptide(L)'
;MTLSPYIEIRERGGEMNGTFGYSLQREIVDVLLNENPEISDGEIQNAGGGAVALVLTMQKPRAVRLHRLAKELAFHSRCCSAQVVAVTMETPGGVAWEVLPLSRLRDLAEEAVSFKDQRRLQAALRPHAR
;
A
#
# COMPACT_ATOMS: atom_id res chain seq x y z
N MET A 1 -36.48 3.83 9.53
CA MET A 1 -35.09 4.29 9.33
C MET A 1 -34.18 3.22 9.91
N THR A 2 -33.68 2.33 9.06
CA THR A 2 -32.80 1.21 9.44
C THR A 2 -31.37 1.72 9.46
N LEU A 3 -30.83 1.92 10.67
CA LEU A 3 -29.41 2.13 10.91
C LEU A 3 -28.69 0.82 10.59
N SER A 4 -27.94 0.78 9.49
CA SER A 4 -26.96 -0.29 9.27
C SER A 4 -25.88 -0.21 10.35
N PRO A 5 -25.53 -1.32 11.02
CA PRO A 5 -24.42 -1.34 11.95
C PRO A 5 -23.13 -1.30 11.13
N TYR A 6 -22.49 -0.14 11.06
CA TYR A 6 -21.09 -0.05 10.62
C TYR A 6 -20.25 -0.81 11.63
N ILE A 7 -19.82 -2.02 11.25
CA ILE A 7 -18.78 -2.73 11.96
C ILE A 7 -17.49 -1.95 11.66
N GLU A 8 -17.09 -1.06 12.57
CA GLU A 8 -15.71 -0.58 12.64
C GLU A 8 -14.83 -1.81 12.88
N ILE A 9 -14.37 -2.46 11.81
CA ILE A 9 -13.24 -3.38 11.90
C ILE A 9 -12.01 -2.49 12.05
N ARG A 10 -11.84 -1.89 13.23
CA ARG A 10 -10.53 -1.45 13.70
C ARG A 10 -9.72 -2.70 14.01
N GLU A 11 -9.25 -3.38 12.97
CA GLU A 11 -8.08 -4.23 13.12
C GLU A 11 -6.96 -3.31 13.61
N ARG A 12 -6.67 -3.43 14.91
CA ARG A 12 -5.51 -2.89 15.62
C ARG A 12 -4.23 -3.50 15.01
N GLY A 13 -3.97 -3.23 13.74
CA GLY A 13 -2.70 -3.45 13.07
C GLY A 13 -1.84 -2.20 13.22
N GLY A 14 -1.51 -1.84 14.46
CA GLY A 14 -0.53 -0.82 14.83
C GLY A 14 -0.66 0.54 14.12
N GLU A 15 -1.27 1.52 14.79
CA GLU A 15 -0.85 2.91 14.63
C GLU A 15 0.63 3.03 15.02
N MET A 16 1.54 2.71 14.10
CA MET A 16 2.93 3.14 14.22
C MET A 16 3.03 4.54 13.66
N ASN A 17 2.69 5.49 14.53
CA ASN A 17 2.97 6.91 14.37
C ASN A 17 4.39 7.14 13.78
N GLY A 18 4.43 7.47 12.49
CA GLY A 18 5.22 8.57 11.92
C GLY A 18 6.76 8.52 11.91
N THR A 19 7.42 7.37 12.08
CA THR A 19 8.91 7.33 12.14
C THR A 19 9.62 6.67 10.96
N PHE A 20 8.91 5.94 10.09
CA PHE A 20 9.52 5.17 9.00
C PHE A 20 9.32 5.78 7.63
N GLY A 21 8.72 6.98 7.54
CA GLY A 21 8.44 7.65 6.29
C GLY A 21 7.31 7.04 5.45
N TYR A 22 6.61 6.03 5.99
CA TYR A 22 5.41 5.44 5.41
C TYR A 22 4.49 4.86 6.50
N SER A 23 3.23 4.63 6.16
CA SER A 23 2.29 3.78 6.90
C SER A 23 1.73 2.69 5.99
N LEU A 24 1.42 1.53 6.56
CA LEU A 24 0.87 0.38 5.85
C LEU A 24 -0.39 -0.09 6.59
N GLN A 25 -1.51 -0.16 5.89
CA GLN A 25 -2.79 -0.61 6.45
C GLN A 25 -3.48 -1.62 5.53
N ARG A 26 -4.40 -2.40 6.08
CA ARG A 26 -5.24 -3.31 5.32
C ARG A 26 -6.58 -2.63 5.06
N GLU A 27 -7.08 -2.77 3.84
CA GLU A 27 -8.35 -2.19 3.44
C GLU A 27 -9.18 -3.20 2.64
N ILE A 28 -10.50 -3.15 2.78
CA ILE A 28 -11.41 -3.92 1.93
C ILE A 28 -11.46 -3.25 0.56
N VAL A 29 -11.32 -4.01 -0.52
CA VAL A 29 -11.23 -3.45 -1.88
C VAL A 29 -12.45 -2.59 -2.24
N ASP A 30 -13.66 -3.02 -1.89
CA ASP A 30 -14.87 -2.25 -2.14
C ASP A 30 -14.88 -0.89 -1.42
N VAL A 31 -14.35 -0.83 -0.20
CA VAL A 31 -14.21 0.42 0.57
C VAL A 31 -13.15 1.31 -0.07
N LEU A 32 -11.99 0.73 -0.41
CA LEU A 32 -10.89 1.44 -1.07
C LEU A 32 -11.37 2.12 -2.37
N LEU A 33 -12.09 1.38 -3.23
CA LEU A 33 -12.61 1.89 -4.50
C LEU A 33 -13.70 2.96 -4.30
N ASN A 34 -14.55 2.81 -3.29
CA ASN A 34 -15.60 3.79 -3.00
C ASN A 34 -15.05 5.10 -2.43
N GLU A 35 -14.01 5.03 -1.60
CA GLU A 35 -13.39 6.22 -0.99
C GLU A 35 -12.37 6.92 -1.89
N ASN A 36 -11.82 6.21 -2.88
CA ASN A 36 -10.72 6.71 -3.72
C ASN A 36 -11.07 6.52 -5.21
N PRO A 37 -11.85 7.45 -5.80
CA PRO A 37 -12.32 7.33 -7.19
C PRO A 37 -11.18 7.37 -8.24
N GLU A 38 -9.97 7.73 -7.83
CA GLU A 38 -8.77 7.71 -8.67
C GLU A 38 -8.25 6.30 -8.93
N ILE A 39 -8.63 5.33 -8.11
CA ILE A 39 -8.32 3.91 -8.29
C ILE A 39 -9.50 3.24 -9.00
N SER A 40 -9.23 2.59 -10.13
CA SER A 40 -10.24 1.80 -10.83
C SER A 40 -10.21 0.32 -10.42
N ASP A 41 -11.36 -0.36 -10.48
CA ASP A 41 -11.43 -1.81 -10.26
C ASP A 41 -10.51 -2.57 -11.23
N GLY A 42 -10.42 -2.13 -12.49
CA GLY A 42 -9.53 -2.74 -13.49
C GLY A 42 -8.06 -2.75 -13.06
N GLU A 43 -7.58 -1.74 -12.33
CA GLU A 43 -6.23 -1.72 -11.79
C GLU A 43 -6.03 -2.75 -10.67
N ILE A 44 -7.02 -2.88 -9.78
CA ILE A 44 -7.00 -3.89 -8.73
C ILE A 44 -6.98 -5.30 -9.35
N GLN A 45 -7.84 -5.57 -10.34
CA GLN A 45 -7.87 -6.86 -11.03
C GLN A 45 -6.56 -7.16 -11.75
N ASN A 46 -5.99 -6.18 -12.47
CA ASN A 46 -4.70 -6.34 -13.16
C ASN A 46 -3.53 -6.58 -12.19
N ALA A 47 -3.62 -6.09 -10.96
CA ALA A 47 -2.62 -6.32 -9.92
C ALA A 47 -2.75 -7.68 -9.21
N GLY A 48 -3.82 -8.43 -9.46
CA GLY A 48 -4.08 -9.76 -8.90
C GLY A 48 -5.47 -9.92 -8.29
N GLY A 49 -6.18 -8.82 -8.04
CA GLY A 49 -7.53 -8.83 -7.47
C GLY A 49 -7.57 -9.23 -5.99
N GLY A 50 -8.76 -9.67 -5.56
CA GLY A 50 -9.03 -10.11 -4.19
C GLY A 50 -9.93 -9.16 -3.41
N ALA A 51 -10.39 -9.61 -2.23
CA ALA A 51 -11.30 -8.83 -1.38
C ALA A 51 -10.57 -7.81 -0.47
N VAL A 52 -9.25 -7.97 -0.30
CA VAL A 52 -8.44 -7.16 0.61
C VAL A 52 -7.21 -6.66 -0.12
N ALA A 53 -6.92 -5.37 0.02
CA ALA A 53 -5.71 -4.71 -0.45
C ALA A 53 -4.88 -4.21 0.74
N LEU A 54 -3.58 -4.03 0.51
CA LEU A 54 -2.73 -3.23 1.39
C LEU A 54 -2.68 -1.80 0.86
N VAL A 55 -2.81 -0.82 1.73
CA VAL A 55 -2.63 0.58 1.40
C VAL A 55 -1.31 1.05 2.02
N LEU A 56 -0.36 1.41 1.16
CA LEU A 56 0.95 1.94 1.54
C LEU A 56 0.96 3.47 1.32
N THR A 57 0.83 4.23 2.41
CA THR A 57 0.87 5.70 2.36
C THR A 57 2.29 6.19 2.60
N MET A 58 2.88 6.82 1.59
CA MET A 58 4.22 7.37 1.61
C MET A 58 4.20 8.81 2.14
N GLN A 59 4.66 8.99 3.38
CA GLN A 59 4.67 10.30 4.06
C GLN A 59 6.00 11.05 3.85
N LYS A 60 7.13 10.33 3.94
CA LYS A 60 8.48 10.87 3.77
C LYS A 60 9.32 9.84 2.99
N PRO A 61 9.26 9.83 1.64
CA PRO A 61 9.95 8.84 0.82
C PRO A 61 11.46 8.71 1.08
N ARG A 62 12.12 9.81 1.46
CA ARG A 62 13.55 9.84 1.78
C ARG A 62 13.89 9.21 3.15
N ALA A 63 12.91 9.05 4.03
CA ALA A 63 13.08 8.49 5.37
C ALA A 63 12.65 7.01 5.47
N VAL A 64 12.38 6.37 4.32
CA VAL A 64 11.85 5.01 4.26
C VAL A 64 12.88 4.01 4.79
N ARG A 65 12.49 3.26 5.82
CA ARG A 65 13.30 2.15 6.35
C ARG A 65 13.08 0.89 5.53
N LEU A 66 13.91 0.70 4.50
CA LEU A 66 13.79 -0.42 3.54
C LEU A 66 13.68 -1.81 4.17
N HIS A 67 14.57 -2.13 5.12
CA HIS A 67 14.58 -3.46 5.74
C HIS A 67 13.28 -3.76 6.49
N ARG A 68 12.67 -2.72 7.06
CA ARG A 68 11.39 -2.81 7.74
C ARG A 68 10.24 -2.98 6.76
N LEU A 69 10.21 -2.17 5.71
CA LEU A 69 9.22 -2.27 4.63
C LEU A 69 9.23 -3.66 4.01
N ALA A 70 10.40 -4.17 3.62
CA ALA A 70 10.55 -5.52 3.05
C ALA A 70 10.00 -6.60 4.00
N LYS A 71 10.31 -6.50 5.30
CA LYS A 71 9.82 -7.45 6.31
C LYS A 71 8.30 -7.40 6.48
N GLU A 72 7.70 -6.21 6.48
CA GLU A 72 6.25 -6.01 6.58
C GLU A 72 5.53 -6.54 5.32
N LEU A 73 6.03 -6.23 4.13
CA LEU A 73 5.49 -6.75 2.87
C LEU A 73 5.59 -8.27 2.79
N ALA A 74 6.72 -8.86 3.23
CA ALA A 74 6.89 -10.31 3.29
C ALA A 74 5.94 -10.97 4.30
N PHE A 75 5.70 -10.33 5.45
CA PHE A 75 4.72 -10.79 6.43
C PHE A 75 3.31 -10.82 5.83
N HIS A 76 2.86 -9.71 5.23
CA HIS A 76 1.52 -9.66 4.66
C HIS A 76 1.35 -10.59 3.46
N SER A 77 2.38 -10.76 2.63
CA SER A 77 2.35 -11.69 1.49
C SER A 77 2.16 -13.17 1.91
N ARG A 78 2.53 -13.53 3.15
CA ARG A 78 2.42 -14.91 3.66
C ARG A 78 1.19 -15.12 4.54
N CYS A 79 0.86 -14.12 5.35
CA CYS A 79 -0.12 -14.25 6.44
C CYS A 79 -1.46 -13.56 6.16
N CYS A 80 -1.54 -12.73 5.13
CA CYS A 80 -2.74 -11.97 4.80
C CYS A 80 -3.16 -12.30 3.37
N SER A 81 -4.45 -12.50 3.13
CA SER A 81 -5.01 -12.78 1.79
C SER A 81 -4.87 -11.60 0.80
N ALA A 82 -4.10 -10.57 1.14
CA ALA A 82 -3.87 -9.42 0.29
C ALA A 82 -2.86 -9.79 -0.81
N GLN A 83 -3.29 -9.64 -2.06
CA GLN A 83 -2.45 -9.85 -3.24
C GLN A 83 -2.04 -8.54 -3.90
N VAL A 84 -2.72 -7.46 -3.55
CA VAL A 84 -2.59 -6.13 -4.16
C VAL A 84 -2.11 -5.13 -3.12
N VAL A 85 -1.29 -4.19 -3.55
CA VAL A 85 -0.90 -3.01 -2.77
C VAL A 85 -1.22 -1.73 -3.56
N ALA A 86 -2.00 -0.85 -2.95
CA ALA A 86 -2.25 0.52 -3.41
C ALA A 86 -1.28 1.46 -2.69
N VAL A 87 -0.38 2.06 -3.44
CA VAL A 87 0.60 3.03 -2.94
C VAL A 87 0.04 4.43 -3.15
N THR A 88 0.07 5.25 -2.12
CA THR A 88 -0.38 6.64 -2.17
C THR A 88 0.68 7.60 -1.65
N MET A 89 0.76 8.79 -2.23
CA MET A 89 1.68 9.85 -1.84
C MET A 89 1.06 11.22 -2.08
N GLU A 90 1.19 12.13 -1.12
CA GLU A 90 0.84 13.54 -1.33
C GLU A 90 1.87 14.20 -2.27
N THR A 91 1.37 14.84 -3.31
CA THR A 91 2.17 15.61 -4.28
C THR A 91 1.68 17.06 -4.33
N PRO A 92 2.46 18.01 -4.89
CA PRO A 92 2.00 19.38 -5.08
C PRO A 92 0.73 19.52 -5.93
N GLY A 93 0.39 18.51 -6.74
CA GLY A 93 -0.80 18.47 -7.59
C GLY A 93 -2.00 17.74 -6.98
N GLY A 94 -1.87 17.17 -5.78
CA GLY A 94 -2.89 16.33 -5.16
C GLY A 94 -2.33 14.98 -4.68
N VAL A 95 -3.22 14.11 -4.21
CA VAL A 95 -2.86 12.73 -3.82
C VAL A 95 -2.66 11.92 -5.10
N ALA A 96 -1.53 11.23 -5.23
CA ALA A 96 -1.27 10.35 -6.37
C ALA A 96 -1.32 8.89 -5.91
N TRP A 97 -1.87 8.01 -6.76
CA TRP A 97 -2.04 6.58 -6.50
C TRP A 97 -1.33 5.70 -7.52
N GLU A 98 -0.86 4.55 -7.06
CA GLU A 98 -0.32 3.46 -7.88
C GLU A 98 -0.81 2.13 -7.33
N VAL A 99 -1.32 1.24 -8.19
CA VAL A 99 -1.74 -0.10 -7.78
C VAL A 99 -0.79 -1.13 -8.37
N LEU A 100 -0.23 -1.99 -7.52
CA LEU A 100 0.76 -2.99 -7.91
C LEU A 100 0.46 -4.34 -7.26
N PRO A 101 0.91 -5.45 -7.87
CA PRO A 101 0.95 -6.74 -7.16
C PRO A 101 1.85 -6.65 -5.93
N LEU A 102 1.39 -7.19 -4.80
CA LEU A 102 2.16 -7.23 -3.55
C LEU A 102 3.49 -7.98 -3.73
N SER A 103 3.47 -9.08 -4.48
CA SER A 103 4.68 -9.86 -4.81
C SER A 103 5.74 -8.98 -5.48
N ARG A 104 5.34 -8.18 -6.47
CA ARG A 104 6.24 -7.26 -7.18
C ARG A 104 6.86 -6.24 -6.24
N LEU A 105 6.05 -5.61 -5.37
CA LEU A 105 6.59 -4.60 -4.44
C LEU A 105 7.50 -5.23 -3.38
N ARG A 106 7.17 -6.42 -2.89
CA ARG A 106 8.02 -7.20 -1.97
C ARG A 106 9.37 -7.50 -2.61
N ASP A 107 9.39 -8.04 -3.81
CA ASP A 107 10.62 -8.42 -4.50
C ASP A 107 11.52 -7.19 -4.73
N LEU A 108 10.94 -6.06 -5.13
CA LEU A 108 11.67 -4.78 -5.25
C LEU A 108 12.23 -4.29 -3.92
N ALA A 109 11.51 -4.48 -2.81
CA ALA A 109 11.98 -4.10 -1.49
C ALA A 109 13.12 -5.02 -1.00
N GLU A 110 13.02 -6.32 -1.24
CA GLU A 110 14.07 -7.30 -0.93
C GLU A 110 15.33 -7.06 -1.75
N GLU A 111 15.19 -6.79 -3.06
CA GLU A 111 16.30 -6.37 -3.92
C GLU A 111 16.97 -5.10 -3.39
N ALA A 112 16.18 -4.08 -3.04
CA ALA A 112 16.72 -2.81 -2.54
C ALA A 112 17.50 -2.98 -1.24
N VAL A 113 17.08 -3.90 -0.36
CA VAL A 113 17.83 -4.27 0.85
C VAL A 113 19.13 -4.98 0.49
N SER A 114 19.07 -5.94 -0.43
CA SER A 114 20.19 -6.83 -0.78
C SER A 114 21.31 -6.09 -1.51
N PHE A 115 20.95 -5.25 -2.49
CA PHE A 115 21.89 -4.49 -3.30
C PHE A 115 22.21 -3.11 -2.73
N LYS A 116 21.56 -2.71 -1.64
CA LYS A 116 21.60 -1.34 -1.09
C LYS A 116 21.25 -0.27 -2.14
N ASP A 117 20.54 -0.64 -3.20
CA ASP A 117 20.11 0.25 -4.28
C ASP A 117 18.60 0.48 -4.18
N GLN A 118 18.23 1.72 -3.86
CA GLN A 118 16.84 2.08 -3.64
C GLN A 118 16.14 2.55 -4.91
N ARG A 119 16.84 2.75 -6.03
CA ARG A 119 16.31 3.47 -7.20
C ARG A 119 15.08 2.80 -7.81
N ARG A 120 15.12 1.47 -7.97
CA ARG A 120 14.01 0.70 -8.56
C ARG A 120 12.79 0.68 -7.66
N LEU A 121 13.00 0.51 -6.35
CA LEU A 121 11.92 0.61 -5.37
C LEU A 121 11.34 2.03 -5.33
N GLN A 122 12.18 3.06 -5.30
CA GLN A 122 11.73 4.45 -5.32
C GLN A 122 10.93 4.79 -6.57
N ALA A 123 11.29 4.22 -7.73
CA ALA A 123 10.51 4.36 -8.95
C ALA A 123 9.12 3.71 -8.82
N ALA A 124 9.04 2.50 -8.25
CA ALA A 124 7.76 1.82 -8.02
C ALA A 124 6.91 2.46 -6.90
N LEU A 125 7.54 3.15 -5.95
CA LEU A 125 6.88 3.87 -4.86
C LEU A 125 6.48 5.31 -5.23
N ARG A 126 6.79 5.76 -6.45
CA ARG A 126 6.35 7.06 -6.95
C ARG A 126 5.06 6.86 -7.75
N PRO A 127 3.90 7.12 -7.14
CA PRO A 127 2.66 7.04 -7.88
C PRO A 127 2.62 8.09 -8.99
N HIS A 128 2.07 7.69 -10.13
CA HIS A 128 1.90 8.58 -11.27
C HIS A 128 0.74 9.55 -10.97
N ALA A 129 1.02 10.85 -10.96
CA ALA A 129 -0.02 11.87 -10.88
C ALA A 129 -0.92 11.74 -12.12
N ARG A 130 -2.23 11.60 -11.90
CA ARG A 130 -3.25 11.53 -12.95
C ARG A 130 -3.79 12.91 -13.27
#